data_AF-A0A0F9CPG3-F1
#
_entry.id   AF-A0A0F9CPG3-F1
#
_cell.length_a   1.000
_cell.length_b   1.000
_cell.length_c   1.000
_cell.angle_alpha   90.00
_cell.angle_beta   90.00
_cell.angle_gamma   90.00
#
_symmetry.space_group_name_H-M   'P 1'
#
loop_
_entity.id
_entity.type
_entity.pdbx_description
1 polymer ?
#
loop_
_entity_poly.entity_id
_entity_poly.type
_entity_poly.pdbx_seq_one_letter_code
_entity_poly.pdbx_strand_id
1 'polypeptide(L)'
;MEGQINLEDLDLEYGYSCMPDRLHYFSKEENDFRMEVRKWCKENIEPVSDKIDKERNTKLAVEILRKMKPYLNIVIPEEVGGLGKGILYRTIFGEELSAFNYSIATIFGASSCLFAGPIIEYGNSEQKKKYLTGIAD
;
A
#
# COMPACT_ATOMS: atom_id res chain seq x y z
N MET A 1 0.63 34.71 6.42
CA MET A 1 -0.49 35.61 6.05
C MET A 1 -1.61 35.36 7.04
N GLU A 2 -2.33 36.40 7.49
CA GLU A 2 -3.55 36.16 8.28
C GLU A 2 -4.53 35.25 7.51
N GLY A 3 -5.09 34.25 8.17
CA GLY A 3 -6.03 33.29 7.59
C GLY A 3 -5.41 32.07 6.88
N GLN A 4 -4.10 31.88 6.95
CA GLN A 4 -3.45 30.69 6.40
C GLN A 4 -3.44 29.55 7.43
N ILE A 5 -3.98 28.39 7.05
CA ILE A 5 -3.89 27.15 7.84
C ILE A 5 -2.55 26.48 7.53
N ASN A 6 -1.74 26.25 8.55
CA ASN A 6 -0.48 25.51 8.46
C ASN A 6 -0.71 24.02 8.78
N LEU A 7 0.27 23.18 8.46
CA LEU A 7 0.18 21.73 8.72
C LEU A 7 0.02 21.44 10.22
N GLU A 8 0.70 22.22 11.05
CA GLU A 8 0.65 22.13 12.51
C GLU A 8 -0.73 22.49 13.07
N ASP A 9 -1.51 23.29 12.35
CA ASP A 9 -2.86 23.70 12.74
C ASP A 9 -3.91 22.61 12.48
N LEU A 10 -3.54 21.52 11.79
CA LEU A 10 -4.45 20.45 11.40
C LEU A 10 -4.63 19.34 12.45
N ASP A 11 -3.86 19.36 13.55
CA ASP A 11 -3.89 18.38 14.64
C ASP A 11 -3.92 16.91 14.14
N LEU A 12 -3.06 16.61 13.17
CA LEU A 12 -3.05 15.29 12.51
C LEU A 12 -2.23 14.29 13.32
N GLU A 13 -2.78 13.09 13.51
CA GLU A 13 -2.04 11.95 14.05
C GLU A 13 -0.96 11.48 13.07
N TYR A 14 0.07 10.81 13.59
CA TYR A 14 1.02 10.08 12.74
C TYR A 14 0.32 9.02 11.90
N GLY A 15 0.74 8.84 10.64
CA GLY A 15 0.09 7.92 9.72
C GLY A 15 -1.25 8.44 9.14
N TYR A 16 -1.55 9.72 9.31
CA TYR A 16 -2.72 10.33 8.70
C TYR A 16 -2.49 10.66 7.22
N SER A 17 -3.03 9.84 6.34
CA SER A 17 -3.02 10.04 4.88
C SER A 17 -4.19 10.90 4.39
N CYS A 18 -5.39 10.70 4.95
CA CYS A 18 -6.64 11.31 4.48
C CYS A 18 -7.79 11.19 5.51
N MET A 19 -8.78 12.08 5.40
CA MET A 19 -9.97 12.13 6.26
C MET A 19 -10.81 10.84 6.18
N PRO A 20 -11.16 10.20 7.32
CA PRO A 20 -11.89 8.93 7.36
C PRO A 20 -13.29 8.94 6.71
N ASP A 21 -13.88 10.12 6.55
CA ASP A 21 -15.26 10.38 6.13
C ASP A 21 -15.37 10.96 4.71
N ARG A 22 -14.31 10.91 3.88
CA ARG A 22 -14.35 11.36 2.47
C ARG A 22 -15.13 10.43 1.52
N LEU A 23 -16.42 10.21 1.78
CA LEU A 23 -17.31 9.48 0.87
C LEU A 23 -17.60 10.24 -0.44
N HIS A 24 -17.17 11.50 -0.56
CA HIS A 24 -17.30 12.28 -1.80
C HIS A 24 -16.20 11.99 -2.84
N TYR A 25 -15.09 11.37 -2.42
CA TYR A 25 -14.01 10.94 -3.33
C TYR A 25 -13.97 9.41 -3.54
N PHE A 26 -14.55 8.65 -2.62
CA PHE A 26 -14.45 7.20 -2.60
C PHE A 26 -15.81 6.56 -2.37
N SER A 27 -16.02 5.40 -2.97
CA SER A 27 -17.14 4.53 -2.58
C SER A 27 -16.99 4.09 -1.12
N LYS A 28 -18.08 3.60 -0.53
CA LYS A 28 -18.05 3.03 0.82
C LYS A 28 -17.01 1.90 0.92
N GLU A 29 -16.94 1.03 -0.09
CA GLU A 29 -16.04 -0.13 -0.12
C GLU A 29 -14.56 0.29 -0.17
N GLU A 30 -14.24 1.29 -0.99
CA GLU A 30 -12.89 1.86 -1.06
C GLU A 30 -12.48 2.54 0.25
N ASN A 31 -13.43 3.22 0.90
CA ASN A 31 -13.20 3.83 2.20
C ASN A 31 -13.02 2.78 3.30
N ASP A 32 -13.84 1.73 3.32
CA ASP A 32 -13.71 0.62 4.26
C ASP A 32 -12.35 -0.07 4.10
N PHE A 33 -11.92 -0.32 2.86
CA PHE A 33 -10.58 -0.84 2.56
C PHE A 33 -9.47 0.09 3.06
N ARG A 34 -9.60 1.41 2.88
CA ARG A 34 -8.64 2.38 3.43
C ARG A 34 -8.53 2.25 4.95
N MET A 35 -9.67 2.17 5.64
CA MET A 35 -9.69 2.06 7.10
C MET A 35 -9.08 0.74 7.59
N GLU A 36 -9.31 -0.36 6.87
CA GLU A 36 -8.68 -1.66 7.12
C GLU A 36 -7.15 -1.55 7.00
N VAL A 37 -6.65 -1.02 5.89
CA VAL A 37 -5.21 -0.87 5.64
C VAL A 37 -4.58 0.05 6.69
N ARG A 38 -5.22 1.18 7.03
CA ARG A 38 -4.73 2.10 8.05
C ARG A 38 -4.56 1.42 9.40
N LYS A 39 -5.57 0.66 9.82
CA LYS A 39 -5.51 -0.12 11.07
C LYS A 39 -4.36 -1.12 11.02
N TRP A 40 -4.21 -1.84 9.91
CA TRP A 40 -3.12 -2.79 9.73
C TRP A 40 -1.75 -2.11 9.81
N CYS A 41 -1.58 -0.92 9.22
CA CYS A 41 -0.34 -0.14 9.29
C CYS A 41 -0.02 0.33 10.71
N LYS A 42 -1.02 0.84 11.47
CA LYS A 42 -0.85 1.19 12.90
C LYS A 42 -0.35 -0.01 13.71
N GLU A 43 -0.91 -1.20 13.45
CA GLU A 43 -0.55 -2.40 14.20
C GLU A 43 0.80 -3.01 13.79
N ASN A 44 1.21 -2.86 12.52
CA ASN A 44 2.35 -3.60 11.97
C ASN A 44 3.56 -2.74 11.58
N ILE A 45 3.36 -1.52 11.10
CA ILE A 45 4.43 -0.65 10.58
C ILE A 45 4.85 0.38 11.63
N GLU A 46 3.89 1.07 12.24
CA GLU A 46 4.15 2.15 13.20
C GLU A 46 5.17 1.74 14.30
N PRO A 47 5.06 0.57 14.95
CA PRO A 47 5.97 0.21 16.05
C PRO A 47 7.43 -0.01 15.62
N VAL A 48 7.68 -0.19 14.31
CA VAL A 48 9.00 -0.54 13.76
C VAL A 48 9.51 0.47 12.73
N SER A 49 8.72 1.48 12.37
CA SER A 49 9.02 2.46 11.30
C SER A 49 10.37 3.15 11.53
N ASP A 50 10.55 3.73 12.71
CA ASP A 50 11.79 4.41 13.10
C ASP A 50 13.02 3.50 13.04
N LYS A 51 12.86 2.23 13.42
CA LYS A 51 13.94 1.25 13.42
C LYS A 51 14.33 0.84 11.99
N ILE A 52 13.35 0.71 11.10
CA ILE A 52 13.60 0.42 9.69
C ILE A 52 14.43 1.55 9.07
N ASP A 53 14.05 2.81 9.29
CA ASP A 53 14.68 3.94 8.61
C ASP A 53 15.99 4.38 9.29
N LYS A 54 15.98 4.64 10.60
CA LYS A 54 17.15 5.20 11.32
C LYS A 54 18.29 4.19 11.45
N GLU A 55 17.98 2.91 11.61
CA GLU A 55 18.99 1.85 11.74
C GLU A 55 19.23 1.09 10.42
N ARG A 56 18.52 1.45 9.34
CA ARG A 56 18.55 0.71 8.06
C ARG A 56 18.27 -0.79 8.25
N ASN A 57 17.30 -1.13 9.09
CA ASN A 57 17.00 -2.50 9.45
C ASN A 57 16.25 -3.23 8.33
N THR A 58 17.00 -3.74 7.35
CA THR A 58 16.44 -4.44 6.18
C THR A 58 15.72 -5.75 6.53
N LYS A 59 16.10 -6.39 7.64
CA LYS A 59 15.43 -7.63 8.09
C LYS A 59 13.99 -7.34 8.52
N LEU A 60 13.77 -6.30 9.32
CA LEU A 60 12.42 -5.87 9.70
C LEU A 60 11.61 -5.43 8.47
N ALA A 61 12.22 -4.70 7.53
CA ALA A 61 11.54 -4.31 6.30
C ALA A 61 11.04 -5.54 5.50
N VAL A 62 11.86 -6.59 5.40
CA VAL A 62 11.48 -7.86 4.75
C VAL A 62 10.40 -8.61 5.55
N GLU A 63 10.44 -8.56 6.88
CA GLU A 63 9.36 -9.13 7.70
C GLU A 63 8.02 -8.43 7.45
N ILE A 64 8.01 -7.10 7.37
CA ILE A 64 6.81 -6.33 6.99
C ILE A 64 6.35 -6.71 5.58
N LEU A 65 7.24 -6.80 4.60
CA LEU A 65 6.89 -7.26 3.25
C LEU A 65 6.18 -8.62 3.26
N ARG A 66 6.67 -9.58 4.04
CA ARG A 66 6.03 -10.90 4.16
C ARG A 66 4.63 -10.80 4.78
N LYS A 67 4.42 -9.90 5.73
CA LYS A 67 3.09 -9.64 6.31
C LYS A 67 2.16 -8.91 5.34
N MET A 68 2.69 -8.10 4.41
CA MET A 68 1.92 -7.40 3.37
C MET A 68 1.39 -8.32 2.27
N LYS A 69 1.79 -9.60 2.27
CA LYS A 69 1.43 -10.59 1.25
C LYS A 69 -0.06 -10.58 0.83
N PRO A 70 -1.06 -10.47 1.73
CA PRO A 70 -2.47 -10.40 1.34
C PRO A 70 -2.85 -9.18 0.48
N TYR A 71 -2.01 -8.14 0.44
CA TYR A 71 -2.24 -6.89 -0.28
C TYR A 71 -1.36 -6.76 -1.53
N LEU A 72 -0.39 -7.66 -1.74
CA LEU A 72 0.52 -7.59 -2.90
C LEU A 72 -0.19 -7.96 -4.21
N ASN A 73 -1.35 -8.61 -4.13
CA ASN A 73 -2.07 -9.14 -5.29
C ASN A 73 -3.31 -8.30 -5.67
N ILE A 74 -3.47 -7.09 -5.11
CA ILE A 74 -4.63 -6.20 -5.32
C ILE A 74 -4.99 -6.04 -6.80
N VAL A 75 -4.02 -5.66 -7.64
CA VAL A 75 -4.25 -5.41 -9.08
C VAL A 75 -3.90 -6.60 -9.96
N ILE A 76 -3.42 -7.70 -9.37
CA ILE A 76 -3.11 -8.90 -10.13
C ILE A 76 -4.45 -9.48 -10.65
N PRO A 77 -4.54 -9.88 -11.93
CA PRO A 77 -5.76 -10.44 -12.49
C PRO A 77 -6.20 -11.73 -11.77
N GLU A 78 -7.52 -11.95 -11.71
CA GLU A 78 -8.11 -13.12 -11.03
C GLU A 78 -7.66 -14.44 -11.67
N GLU A 79 -7.42 -14.47 -12.99
CA GLU A 79 -7.00 -15.68 -13.72
C GLU A 79 -5.63 -16.24 -13.28
N VAL A 80 -4.85 -15.46 -12.53
CA VAL A 80 -3.57 -15.86 -11.94
C VAL A 80 -3.56 -15.70 -10.41
N GLY A 81 -4.74 -15.71 -9.79
CA GLY A 81 -4.90 -15.75 -8.32
C GLY A 81 -4.88 -14.40 -7.61
N GLY A 82 -4.95 -13.29 -8.34
CA GLY A 82 -5.04 -11.96 -7.75
C GLY A 82 -6.47 -11.53 -7.39
N LEU A 83 -6.61 -10.31 -6.87
CA LEU A 83 -7.91 -9.76 -6.46
C LEU A 83 -8.66 -9.01 -7.57
N GLY A 84 -8.01 -8.80 -8.73
CA GLY A 84 -8.62 -8.12 -9.88
C GLY A 84 -9.11 -6.69 -9.60
N LYS A 85 -8.62 -6.04 -8.54
CA LYS A 85 -9.03 -4.67 -8.19
C LYS A 85 -8.34 -3.65 -9.08
N GLY A 86 -8.92 -2.46 -9.15
CA GLY A 86 -8.41 -1.36 -9.96
C GLY A 86 -7.26 -0.59 -9.32
N ILE A 87 -6.69 0.33 -10.11
CA ILE A 87 -5.61 1.24 -9.71
C ILE A 87 -5.95 2.02 -8.43
N LEU A 88 -7.22 2.34 -8.18
CA LEU A 88 -7.65 3.09 -7.01
C LEU A 88 -7.37 2.35 -5.70
N TYR A 89 -7.65 1.05 -5.62
CA TYR A 89 -7.32 0.23 -4.44
C TYR A 89 -5.81 0.17 -4.22
N ARG A 90 -5.03 0.04 -5.29
CA ARG A 90 -3.56 0.09 -5.21
C ARG A 90 -3.05 1.44 -4.75
N THR A 91 -3.64 2.54 -5.22
CA THR A 91 -3.31 3.90 -4.77
C THR A 91 -3.62 4.06 -3.29
N ILE A 92 -4.81 3.64 -2.84
CA ILE A 92 -5.20 3.68 -1.43
C ILE A 92 -4.18 2.91 -0.57
N PHE A 93 -3.82 1.70 -0.98
CA PHE A 93 -2.85 0.89 -0.24
C PHE A 93 -1.47 1.58 -0.17
N GLY A 94 -0.96 2.08 -1.30
CA GLY A 94 0.31 2.80 -1.35
C GLY A 94 0.31 4.11 -0.55
N GLU A 95 -0.80 4.85 -0.55
CA GLU A 95 -0.99 6.09 0.21
C GLU A 95 -0.94 5.81 1.72
N GLU A 96 -1.71 4.82 2.19
CA GLU A 96 -1.69 4.42 3.60
C GLU A 96 -0.29 3.93 4.02
N LEU A 97 0.37 3.07 3.24
CA LEU A 97 1.74 2.65 3.54
C LEU A 97 2.68 3.87 3.66
N SER A 98 2.57 4.82 2.74
CA SER A 98 3.45 6.00 2.69
C SER A 98 3.27 6.91 3.90
N ALA A 99 2.07 6.99 4.47
CA ALA A 99 1.80 7.77 5.66
C ALA A 99 2.51 7.19 6.91
N PHE A 100 2.74 5.87 6.95
CA PHE A 100 3.41 5.21 8.07
C PHE A 100 4.90 4.94 7.85
N ASN A 101 5.32 4.54 6.65
CA ASN A 101 6.73 4.37 6.33
C ASN A 101 6.94 4.35 4.81
N TYR A 102 7.61 5.39 4.29
CA TYR A 102 7.85 5.51 2.86
C TYR A 102 8.75 4.39 2.32
N SER A 103 9.76 3.94 3.08
CA SER A 103 10.63 2.82 2.66
C SER A 103 9.83 1.54 2.42
N ILE A 104 8.86 1.21 3.29
CA ILE A 104 7.95 0.08 3.08
C ILE A 104 7.07 0.28 1.84
N ALA A 105 6.53 1.49 1.65
CA ALA A 105 5.74 1.83 0.46
C ALA A 105 6.54 1.65 -0.84
N THR A 106 7.84 1.98 -0.85
CA THR A 106 8.70 1.74 -2.02
C THR A 106 8.92 0.27 -2.32
N ILE A 107 8.97 -0.61 -1.31
CA ILE A 107 9.10 -2.06 -1.51
C ILE A 107 7.83 -2.62 -2.18
N PHE A 108 6.65 -2.19 -1.74
CA PHE A 108 5.38 -2.47 -2.43
C PHE A 108 5.39 -1.91 -3.86
N GLY A 109 5.84 -0.66 -4.03
CA GLY A 109 5.98 0.02 -5.31
C GLY A 109 6.95 -0.67 -6.29
N ALA A 110 8.00 -1.32 -5.81
CA ALA A 110 8.92 -2.07 -6.67
C ALA A 110 8.31 -3.41 -7.12
N SER A 111 7.60 -4.09 -6.22
CA SER A 111 7.10 -5.46 -6.42
C SER A 111 5.77 -5.51 -7.19
N SER A 112 4.66 -5.23 -6.54
CA SER A 112 3.30 -5.36 -7.08
C SER A 112 2.91 -4.28 -8.10
N CYS A 113 3.87 -3.42 -8.41
CA CYS A 113 3.64 -2.15 -9.06
C CYS A 113 4.53 -2.01 -10.30
N LEU A 114 5.83 -1.77 -10.10
CA LEU A 114 6.79 -1.62 -11.20
C LEU A 114 7.16 -2.95 -11.86
N PHE A 115 7.34 -4.02 -11.08
CA PHE A 115 7.61 -5.34 -11.64
C PHE A 115 6.34 -5.98 -12.23
N ALA A 116 5.23 -6.02 -11.47
CA ALA A 116 4.02 -6.68 -11.92
C ALA A 116 3.30 -5.94 -13.07
N GLY A 117 3.29 -4.60 -13.06
CA GLY A 117 2.51 -3.78 -14.01
C GLY A 117 2.75 -4.12 -15.49
N PRO A 118 4.00 -4.10 -15.99
CA PRO A 118 4.29 -4.45 -17.38
C PRO A 118 3.90 -5.89 -17.75
N ILE A 119 3.97 -6.83 -16.81
CA ILE A 119 3.62 -8.24 -17.03
C ILE A 119 2.09 -8.40 -17.10
N ILE A 120 1.35 -7.66 -16.27
CA ILE A 120 -0.11 -7.62 -16.32
C ILE A 120 -0.59 -7.07 -17.67
N GLU A 121 0.00 -5.96 -18.11
CA GLU A 121 -0.45 -5.25 -19.31
C GLU A 121 0.00 -5.95 -20.61
N TYR A 122 1.27 -6.35 -20.69
CA TYR A 122 1.90 -6.78 -21.95
C TYR A 122 2.34 -8.24 -21.95
N GLY A 123 2.23 -8.95 -20.82
CA GLY A 123 2.63 -10.35 -20.71
C GLY A 123 1.69 -11.28 -21.46
N ASN A 124 2.23 -12.30 -22.13
CA ASN A 124 1.44 -13.41 -22.61
C ASN A 124 1.01 -14.34 -21.44
N SER A 125 0.11 -15.29 -21.71
CA SER A 125 -0.43 -16.20 -20.67
C SER A 125 0.65 -16.95 -19.90
N GLU A 126 1.71 -17.41 -20.57
CA GLU A 126 2.81 -18.14 -19.92
C GLU A 126 3.66 -17.23 -19.02
N GLN A 127 3.92 -15.99 -19.45
CA GLN A 127 4.64 -15.00 -18.64
C GLN A 127 3.83 -14.60 -17.41
N LYS A 128 2.53 -14.33 -17.58
CA LYS A 128 1.62 -13.99 -16.48
C LYS A 128 1.61 -15.11 -15.44
N LYS A 129 1.38 -16.35 -15.86
CA LYS A 129 1.38 -17.52 -14.97
C LYS A 129 2.73 -17.74 -14.28
N LYS A 130 3.84 -17.54 -14.99
CA LYS A 130 5.18 -17.77 -14.43
C LYS A 130 5.57 -16.72 -13.38
N TYR A 131 5.28 -15.44 -13.62
CA TYR A 131 5.85 -14.35 -12.83
C TYR A 131 4.88 -13.70 -11.85
N LEU A 132 3.57 -13.73 -12.12
CA LEU A 132 2.58 -13.09 -11.23
C LEU A 132 2.14 -14.02 -10.09
N THR A 133 2.09 -15.33 -10.34
CA THR A 133 1.68 -16.32 -9.32
C THR A 133 2.53 -16.23 -8.06
N GLY A 134 3.84 -16.02 -8.15
CA GLY A 134 4.71 -15.87 -6.96
C GLY A 134 4.51 -14.58 -6.16
N ILE A 135 3.78 -13.60 -6.71
CA ILE A 135 3.34 -12.39 -6.00
C ILE A 135 1.90 -12.57 -5.48
N ALA A 136 1.09 -13.35 -6.19
CA ALA A 136 -0.30 -13.64 -5.85
C ALA A 136 -0.47 -14.67 -4.72
N ASP A 137 0.40 -15.68 -4.68
CA ASP A 137 0.38 -16.83 -3.77
C ASP A 137 1.03 -16.54 -2.43
#